data_AF-A0A371JNV6-F1
#
_entry.id   AF-A0A371JNV6-F1
#
_cell.length_a   1.000
_cell.length_b   1.000
_cell.length_c   1.000
_cell.angle_alpha   90.00
_cell.angle_beta   90.00
_cell.angle_gamma   90.00
#
_symmetry.space_group_name_H-M   'P 1'
#
loop_
_entity.id
_entity.type
_entity.pdbx_description
1 polymer ?
#
loop_
_entity_poly.entity_id
_entity_poly.type
_entity_poly.pdbx_seq_one_letter_code
_entity_poly.pdbx_strand_id
1 'polypeptide(L)'
;MSDVFEKLDFGSKEQKSSSDYSEMHTKSSIDLDVVPPRPPLALSIGRDERSYNGYHYPLRFGTFGNISMIKGEEKARKSFLKSLLLACAIGGNANNYSDDIIGHGLRDKYIIDIDTEQDEYDAWLNASRIPKMVGAIPENYISIKLREYNSEEVSGYLEWLFMESEYRSNLGIVSIDGFVDCMKDFNSLSESIEFTKRLMRYSSLTKSHITGVLHLNPNSDKARGHLGTILQQKCETVVIIKDMGEYSMVTCQRGRGKKFKPFTIRIDDEWLPYVSDDDVMENGIVPIKKVDF
;
A
#
# COMPACT_ATOMS: atom_id res chain seq x y z
N MET A 1 -36.74 -45.35 40.15
CA MET A 1 -35.50 -44.75 40.64
C MET A 1 -34.39 -45.22 39.72
N SER A 2 -34.05 -44.54 38.62
CA SER A 2 -33.63 -43.12 38.53
C SER A 2 -32.53 -42.87 39.58
N ASP A 3 -31.32 -42.40 39.29
CA ASP A 3 -30.78 -41.64 38.18
C ASP A 3 -29.24 -41.69 38.24
N VAL A 4 -28.63 -41.60 37.05
CA VAL A 4 -27.45 -40.78 36.72
C VAL A 4 -26.15 -40.95 37.53
N PHE A 5 -25.22 -41.72 36.95
CA PHE A 5 -23.79 -41.40 37.00
C PHE A 5 -23.42 -40.75 35.66
N GLU A 6 -23.39 -39.42 35.65
CA GLU A 6 -22.80 -38.63 34.57
C GLU A 6 -21.30 -38.92 34.49
N LYS A 7 -20.89 -39.61 33.43
CA LYS A 7 -19.50 -39.55 32.95
C LYS A 7 -19.33 -38.23 32.22
N LEU A 8 -18.71 -37.27 32.90
CA LEU A 8 -18.17 -36.06 32.28
C LEU A 8 -17.16 -36.46 31.20
N ASP A 9 -17.58 -36.37 29.95
CA ASP A 9 -16.71 -36.47 28.78
C ASP A 9 -16.03 -35.12 28.57
N PHE A 10 -14.90 -34.91 29.26
CA PHE A 10 -13.95 -33.86 28.91
C PHE A 10 -13.05 -34.34 27.77
N GLY A 11 -13.67 -34.58 26.61
CA GLY A 11 -12.99 -34.80 25.34
C GLY A 11 -12.47 -33.47 24.79
N SER A 12 -11.32 -33.03 25.27
CA SER A 12 -10.53 -31.98 24.65
C SER A 12 -10.18 -32.34 23.21
N LYS A 13 -10.76 -31.63 22.25
CA LYS A 13 -10.22 -31.52 20.90
C LYS A 13 -9.87 -30.08 20.62
N GLU A 14 -8.78 -29.62 21.25
CA GLU A 14 -7.90 -28.67 20.58
C GLU A 14 -7.35 -29.40 19.34
N GLN A 15 -7.96 -29.17 18.17
CA GLN A 15 -7.30 -29.46 16.91
C GLN A 15 -6.13 -28.49 16.75
N LYS A 16 -4.99 -28.80 17.39
CA LYS A 16 -3.71 -28.24 16.97
C LYS A 16 -3.46 -28.75 15.57
N SER A 17 -3.55 -27.87 14.57
CA SER A 17 -3.00 -28.17 13.24
C SER A 17 -1.51 -28.46 13.44
N SER A 18 -1.10 -29.73 13.39
CA SER A 18 0.32 -30.06 13.43
C SER A 18 0.91 -29.64 12.09
N SER A 19 1.59 -28.49 12.07
CA SER A 19 2.31 -28.04 10.88
C SER A 19 3.37 -29.09 10.51
N ASP A 20 3.32 -29.61 9.28
CA ASP A 20 4.37 -30.46 8.73
C ASP A 20 5.61 -29.59 8.44
N TYR A 21 6.53 -29.56 9.41
CA TYR A 21 7.77 -28.80 9.28
C TYR A 21 8.70 -29.34 8.19
N SER A 22 8.61 -30.63 7.83
CA SER A 22 9.40 -31.21 6.74
C SER A 22 8.92 -30.67 5.40
N GLU A 23 7.60 -30.69 5.18
CA GLU A 23 7.01 -30.13 3.95
C GLU A 23 7.29 -28.63 3.83
N MET A 24 7.19 -27.89 4.95
CA MET A 24 7.53 -26.46 4.99
C MET A 24 9.00 -26.23 4.64
N HIS A 25 9.93 -27.03 5.19
CA HIS A 25 11.36 -26.93 4.87
C HIS A 25 11.60 -27.16 3.38
N THR A 26 11.01 -28.22 2.79
CA THR A 26 11.14 -28.50 1.36
C THR A 26 10.58 -27.37 0.51
N LYS A 27 9.37 -26.87 0.79
CA LYS A 27 8.73 -25.80 0.01
C LYS A 27 9.41 -24.43 0.14
N SER A 28 10.13 -24.20 1.25
CA SER A 28 10.77 -22.90 1.54
C SER A 28 12.25 -22.88 1.21
N SER A 29 12.84 -24.02 0.85
CA SER A 29 14.24 -24.12 0.47
C SER A 29 14.48 -23.39 -0.86
N ILE A 30 15.51 -22.55 -0.89
CA ILE A 30 15.91 -21.82 -2.10
C ILE A 30 17.07 -22.59 -2.73
N ASP A 31 16.91 -22.96 -3.99
CA ASP A 31 18.01 -23.47 -4.81
C ASP A 31 18.95 -22.33 -5.18
N LEU A 32 20.20 -22.40 -4.71
CA LEU A 32 21.19 -21.35 -4.92
C LEU A 32 21.83 -21.38 -6.32
N ASP A 33 21.67 -22.48 -7.06
CA ASP A 33 22.16 -22.62 -8.43
C ASP A 33 21.18 -22.00 -9.45
N VAL A 34 19.97 -21.63 -9.00
CA VAL A 34 18.93 -21.00 -9.81
C VAL A 34 18.78 -19.54 -9.41
N VAL A 35 19.11 -18.62 -10.32
CA VAL A 35 18.83 -17.19 -10.12
C VAL A 35 17.34 -16.93 -10.41
N PRO A 36 16.50 -16.60 -9.41
CA PRO A 36 15.09 -16.35 -9.65
C PRO A 36 14.89 -15.04 -10.44
N PRO A 37 13.80 -14.92 -11.21
CA PRO A 37 13.47 -13.66 -11.85
C PRO A 37 13.23 -12.56 -10.83
N ARG A 38 13.43 -11.30 -11.23
CA ARG A 38 13.05 -10.16 -10.39
C ARG A 38 11.54 -10.23 -10.11
N PRO A 39 11.08 -9.86 -8.90
CA PRO A 39 9.67 -9.76 -8.61
C PRO A 39 8.98 -8.85 -9.65
N PRO A 40 7.87 -9.28 -10.26
CA PRO A 40 7.21 -8.45 -11.25
C PRO A 40 6.66 -7.17 -10.61
N LEU A 41 6.81 -6.05 -11.31
CA LEU A 41 6.35 -4.75 -10.84
C LEU A 41 4.82 -4.71 -10.82
N ALA A 42 4.26 -4.00 -9.84
CA ALA A 42 2.86 -3.57 -9.84
C ALA A 42 2.78 -2.06 -10.17
N LEU A 43 3.69 -1.26 -9.60
CA LEU A 43 3.76 0.18 -9.79
C LEU A 43 5.21 0.67 -9.75
N SER A 44 5.60 1.54 -10.68
CA SER A 44 6.90 2.20 -10.71
C SER A 44 6.76 3.71 -10.70
N ILE A 45 7.78 4.41 -10.21
CA ILE A 45 7.88 5.87 -10.25
C ILE A 45 9.25 6.26 -10.82
N GLY A 46 9.26 6.80 -12.04
CA GLY A 46 10.47 7.20 -12.74
C GLY A 46 11.33 6.02 -13.21
N ARG A 47 12.49 6.34 -13.77
CA ARG A 47 13.42 5.38 -14.37
C ARG A 47 14.85 5.58 -13.88
N ASP A 48 15.64 4.52 -13.98
CA ASP A 48 17.07 4.56 -13.72
C ASP A 48 17.77 5.58 -14.61
N GLU A 49 18.56 6.49 -14.04
CA GLU A 49 19.36 7.44 -14.83
C GLU A 49 20.43 6.77 -15.69
N ARG A 50 20.96 5.63 -15.24
CA ARG A 50 21.96 4.85 -15.97
C ARG A 50 21.25 3.77 -16.76
N SER A 51 21.44 3.76 -18.07
CA SER A 51 20.96 2.66 -18.89
C SER A 51 21.79 1.40 -18.60
N TYR A 52 21.12 0.25 -18.58
CA TYR A 52 21.76 -1.04 -18.63
C TYR A 52 21.36 -1.70 -19.94
N ASN A 53 22.34 -1.99 -20.79
CA ASN A 53 22.14 -2.43 -22.18
C ASN A 53 21.20 -1.51 -22.99
N GLY A 54 21.33 -0.18 -22.81
CA GLY A 54 20.50 0.81 -23.51
C GLY A 54 19.07 0.95 -22.96
N TYR A 55 18.70 0.21 -21.92
CA TYR A 55 17.39 0.29 -21.29
C TYR A 55 17.46 0.97 -19.91
N HIS A 56 16.61 1.97 -19.70
CA HIS A 56 16.43 2.63 -18.41
C HIS A 56 15.31 1.91 -17.64
N TYR A 57 15.68 1.15 -16.62
CA TYR A 57 14.73 0.31 -15.88
C TYR A 57 13.79 1.16 -15.01
N PRO A 58 12.49 0.82 -14.96
CA PRO A 58 11.56 1.47 -14.04
C PRO A 58 11.99 1.29 -12.58
N LEU A 59 11.89 2.36 -11.78
CA LEU A 59 12.20 2.32 -10.36
C LEU A 59 10.96 1.85 -9.59
N ARG A 60 11.12 0.77 -8.82
CA ARG A 60 10.00 0.14 -8.12
C ARG A 60 9.42 1.08 -7.05
N PHE A 61 8.11 1.31 -7.09
CA PHE A 61 7.34 1.70 -5.92
C PHE A 61 6.77 0.46 -5.25
N GLY A 62 6.16 -0.42 -6.05
CA GLY A 62 5.53 -1.65 -5.58
C GLY A 62 5.77 -2.83 -6.53
N THR A 63 6.06 -4.00 -5.95
CA THR A 63 6.11 -5.29 -6.64
C THR A 63 5.01 -6.21 -6.11
N PHE A 64 4.56 -7.13 -6.97
CA PHE A 64 3.62 -8.17 -6.57
C PHE A 64 4.25 -9.06 -5.49
N GLY A 65 3.51 -9.30 -4.40
CA GLY A 65 4.01 -10.05 -3.25
C GLY A 65 4.65 -9.20 -2.15
N ASN A 66 4.60 -7.88 -2.25
CA ASN A 66 5.21 -6.97 -1.28
C ASN A 66 4.24 -5.87 -0.82
N ILE A 67 4.71 -5.09 0.16
CA ILE A 67 3.94 -4.04 0.82
C ILE A 67 4.66 -2.71 0.65
N SER A 68 3.95 -1.62 0.38
CA SER A 68 4.45 -0.25 0.50
C SER A 68 3.63 0.54 1.52
N MET A 69 4.10 1.71 1.91
CA MET A 69 3.33 2.62 2.74
C MET A 69 3.58 4.08 2.36
N ILE A 70 2.54 4.88 2.52
CA ILE A 70 2.56 6.33 2.39
C ILE A 70 2.33 6.92 3.78
N LYS A 71 3.21 7.81 4.22
CA LYS A 71 3.06 8.50 5.49
C LYS A 71 3.21 10.00 5.36
N GLY A 72 2.56 10.72 6.24
CA GLY A 72 2.60 12.18 6.26
C GLY A 72 1.74 12.71 7.39
N GLU A 73 1.88 14.00 7.65
CA GLU A 73 1.05 14.69 8.64
C GLU A 73 -0.42 14.74 8.16
N GLU A 74 -1.31 15.20 9.03
CA GLU A 74 -2.65 15.57 8.60
C GLU A 74 -2.58 16.65 7.51
N LYS A 75 -3.56 16.66 6.61
CA LYS A 75 -3.66 17.63 5.50
C LYS A 75 -2.52 17.61 4.46
N ALA A 76 -1.52 16.74 4.61
CA ALA A 76 -0.43 16.57 3.63
C ALA A 76 -0.83 16.04 2.25
N ARG A 77 -2.13 15.91 1.94
CA ARG A 77 -2.67 15.39 0.66
C ARG A 77 -2.40 13.89 0.42
N LYS A 78 -2.36 13.07 1.48
CA LYS A 78 -2.12 11.61 1.40
C LYS A 78 -3.13 10.90 0.50
N SER A 79 -4.42 11.15 0.69
CA SER A 79 -5.49 10.54 -0.11
C SER A 79 -5.47 10.98 -1.58
N PHE A 80 -4.97 12.19 -1.86
CA PHE A 80 -4.71 12.66 -3.23
C PHE A 80 -3.56 11.90 -3.87
N LEU A 81 -2.42 11.75 -3.18
CA LEU A 81 -1.31 10.94 -3.68
C LEU A 81 -1.74 9.48 -3.91
N LYS A 82 -2.50 8.90 -2.98
CA LYS A 82 -3.10 7.56 -3.14
C LYS A 82 -3.91 7.47 -4.43
N SER A 83 -4.82 8.43 -4.65
CA SER A 83 -5.68 8.48 -5.84
C SER A 83 -4.84 8.58 -7.12
N LEU A 84 -3.83 9.44 -7.15
CA LEU A 84 -2.92 9.60 -8.29
C LEU A 84 -2.19 8.29 -8.61
N LEU A 85 -1.62 7.63 -7.59
CA LEU A 85 -0.91 6.37 -7.75
C LEU A 85 -1.82 5.27 -8.31
N LEU A 86 -3.06 5.15 -7.80
CA LEU A 86 -4.01 4.15 -8.27
C LEU A 86 -4.51 4.45 -9.69
N ALA A 87 -4.78 5.72 -10.00
CA ALA A 87 -5.19 6.13 -11.35
C ALA A 87 -4.10 5.83 -12.39
N CYS A 88 -2.86 6.24 -12.12
CA CYS A 88 -1.72 5.93 -12.99
C CYS A 88 -1.41 4.42 -13.05
N ALA A 89 -1.70 3.67 -11.97
CA ALA A 89 -1.59 2.21 -11.99
C ALA A 89 -2.58 1.57 -12.98
N ILE A 90 -3.78 2.14 -13.10
CA ILE A 90 -4.80 1.71 -14.06
C ILE A 90 -4.45 2.17 -15.48
N GLY A 91 -3.98 3.42 -15.64
CA GLY A 91 -3.63 4.02 -16.91
C GLY A 91 -4.78 4.81 -17.54
N GLY A 92 -4.97 4.67 -18.86
CA GLY A 92 -5.92 5.51 -19.60
C GLY A 92 -5.45 6.96 -19.69
N ASN A 93 -6.33 7.92 -19.43
CA ASN A 93 -6.00 9.35 -19.41
C ASN A 93 -5.18 9.76 -18.18
N ALA A 94 -4.98 8.86 -17.20
CA ALA A 94 -4.25 9.17 -15.97
C ALA A 94 -2.79 9.55 -16.22
N ASN A 95 -2.22 9.12 -17.36
CA ASN A 95 -0.87 9.50 -17.78
C ASN A 95 -0.71 11.01 -18.01
N ASN A 96 -1.80 11.76 -18.21
CA ASN A 96 -1.76 13.22 -18.32
C ASN A 96 -1.52 13.91 -16.96
N TYR A 97 -1.67 13.19 -15.85
CA TYR A 97 -1.47 13.70 -14.49
C TYR A 97 -0.08 13.34 -13.94
N SER A 98 0.65 12.43 -14.61
CA SER A 98 2.03 12.07 -14.33
C SER A 98 2.65 11.25 -15.47
N ASP A 99 3.83 11.66 -15.95
CA ASP A 99 4.61 10.90 -16.94
C ASP A 99 5.41 9.73 -16.33
N ASP A 100 5.70 9.79 -15.03
CA ASP A 100 6.66 8.92 -14.37
C ASP A 100 6.03 7.80 -13.54
N ILE A 101 4.75 7.93 -13.16
CA ILE A 101 4.03 6.91 -12.40
C ILE A 101 3.37 5.94 -13.38
N ILE A 102 3.78 4.66 -13.34
CA ILE A 102 3.36 3.66 -14.34
C ILE A 102 2.96 2.35 -13.67
N GLY A 103 1.74 1.88 -13.94
CA GLY A 103 1.25 0.54 -13.57
C GLY A 103 1.77 -0.59 -14.47
N HIS A 104 1.91 -1.79 -13.91
CA HIS A 104 2.48 -2.95 -14.61
C HIS A 104 1.65 -4.20 -14.37
N GLY A 105 1.20 -4.86 -15.44
CA GLY A 105 0.53 -6.16 -15.35
C GLY A 105 -0.82 -6.14 -14.60
N LEU A 106 -1.52 -5.01 -14.62
CA LEU A 106 -2.76 -4.79 -13.86
C LEU A 106 -4.05 -4.94 -14.66
N ARG A 107 -3.98 -5.04 -15.99
CA ARG A 107 -5.15 -5.08 -16.88
C ARG A 107 -6.18 -6.13 -16.47
N ASP A 108 -5.71 -7.32 -16.13
CA ASP A 108 -6.57 -8.44 -15.75
C ASP A 108 -6.60 -8.64 -14.23
N LYS A 109 -6.25 -7.63 -13.42
CA LYS A 109 -6.17 -7.77 -11.96
C LYS A 109 -7.06 -6.76 -11.24
N TYR A 110 -7.61 -7.14 -10.11
CA TYR A 110 -8.43 -6.24 -9.30
C TYR A 110 -7.58 -5.21 -8.56
N ILE A 111 -8.04 -3.96 -8.57
CA ILE A 111 -7.51 -2.88 -7.76
C ILE A 111 -8.59 -2.52 -6.74
N ILE A 112 -8.34 -2.87 -5.48
CA ILE A 112 -9.26 -2.66 -4.37
C ILE A 112 -8.78 -1.45 -3.57
N ASP A 113 -9.61 -0.42 -3.44
CA ASP A 113 -9.33 0.78 -2.64
C ASP A 113 -10.28 0.84 -1.45
N ILE A 114 -9.72 0.69 -0.26
CA ILE A 114 -10.44 0.58 1.01
C ILE A 114 -10.29 1.91 1.76
N ASP A 115 -11.42 2.53 2.07
CA ASP A 115 -11.54 3.74 2.89
C ASP A 115 -12.14 3.38 4.25
N THR A 116 -11.43 3.67 5.34
CA THR A 116 -11.87 3.35 6.71
C THR A 116 -12.29 4.57 7.51
N GLU A 117 -12.10 5.79 6.97
CA GLU A 117 -12.25 7.04 7.73
C GLU A 117 -13.47 7.87 7.30
N GLN A 118 -13.88 7.80 6.03
CA GLN A 118 -14.78 8.78 5.42
C GLN A 118 -16.25 8.34 5.39
N ASP A 119 -17.17 9.31 5.38
CA ASP A 119 -18.59 9.02 5.20
C ASP A 119 -18.89 8.63 3.74
N GLU A 120 -20.17 8.37 3.41
CA GLU A 120 -20.51 7.89 2.07
C GLU A 120 -20.15 8.87 0.96
N TYR A 121 -20.44 10.17 1.15
CA TYR A 121 -20.18 11.17 0.14
C TYR A 121 -18.69 11.44 -0.01
N ASP A 122 -17.96 11.56 1.09
CA ASP A 122 -16.52 11.82 1.07
C ASP A 122 -15.73 10.62 0.54
N ALA A 123 -16.13 9.38 0.88
CA ALA A 123 -15.56 8.17 0.31
C ALA A 123 -15.82 8.10 -1.20
N TRP A 124 -17.07 8.37 -1.64
CA TRP A 124 -17.40 8.45 -3.07
C TRP A 124 -16.60 9.54 -3.78
N LEU A 125 -16.46 10.73 -3.18
CA LEU A 125 -15.70 11.85 -3.75
C LEU A 125 -14.23 11.46 -3.94
N ASN A 126 -13.62 10.84 -2.93
CA ASN A 126 -12.25 10.35 -2.99
C ASN A 126 -12.08 9.28 -4.07
N ALA A 127 -12.94 8.26 -4.08
CA ALA A 127 -12.91 7.17 -5.05
C ALA A 127 -13.14 7.67 -6.49
N SER A 128 -14.02 8.67 -6.68
CA SER A 128 -14.38 9.22 -7.99
C SER A 128 -13.23 9.92 -8.70
N ARG A 129 -12.17 10.34 -7.98
CA ARG A 129 -10.98 10.95 -8.60
C ARG A 129 -10.29 9.99 -9.56
N ILE A 130 -10.26 8.70 -9.23
CA ILE A 130 -9.60 7.67 -10.04
C ILE A 130 -10.26 7.53 -11.43
N PRO A 131 -11.56 7.22 -11.56
CA PRO A 131 -12.19 7.11 -12.87
C PRO A 131 -12.23 8.44 -13.64
N LYS A 132 -12.28 9.59 -12.95
CA LYS A 132 -12.13 10.91 -13.60
C LYS A 132 -10.77 11.05 -14.29
N MET A 133 -9.68 10.76 -13.57
CA MET A 133 -8.32 10.80 -14.14
C MET A 133 -8.13 9.75 -15.24
N VAL A 134 -8.65 8.53 -15.05
CA VAL A 134 -8.55 7.45 -16.04
C VAL A 134 -9.36 7.76 -17.31
N GLY A 135 -10.45 8.53 -17.19
CA GLY A 135 -11.37 8.88 -18.28
C GLY A 135 -12.53 7.90 -18.47
N ALA A 136 -12.64 6.89 -17.61
CA ALA A 136 -13.74 5.91 -17.57
C ALA A 136 -13.76 5.22 -16.20
N ILE A 137 -14.87 4.57 -15.85
CA ILE A 137 -14.95 3.69 -14.69
C ILE A 137 -14.29 2.34 -15.07
N PRO A 138 -13.15 1.97 -14.47
CA PRO A 138 -12.48 0.72 -14.81
C PRO A 138 -13.24 -0.48 -14.23
N GLU A 139 -13.49 -1.51 -15.03
CA GLU A 139 -14.23 -2.71 -14.60
C GLU A 139 -13.54 -3.46 -13.45
N ASN A 140 -12.22 -3.35 -13.35
CA ASN A 140 -11.38 -4.01 -12.35
C ASN A 140 -11.06 -3.12 -11.14
N TYR A 141 -11.61 -1.89 -11.06
CA TYR A 141 -11.45 -1.01 -9.90
C TYR A 141 -12.67 -1.11 -8.98
N ILE A 142 -12.43 -1.40 -7.70
CA ILE A 142 -13.49 -1.54 -6.70
C ILE A 142 -13.13 -0.65 -5.51
N SER A 143 -14.03 0.27 -5.16
CA SER A 143 -13.93 1.07 -3.94
C SER A 143 -14.83 0.48 -2.86
N ILE A 144 -14.29 0.35 -1.65
CA ILE A 144 -14.96 -0.21 -0.49
C ILE A 144 -14.83 0.77 0.67
N LYS A 145 -15.95 1.10 1.30
CA LYS A 145 -16.00 1.93 2.51
C LYS A 145 -16.29 1.03 3.72
N LEU A 146 -15.52 1.19 4.78
CA LEU A 146 -15.64 0.38 6.01
C LEU A 146 -15.75 1.20 7.30
N ARG A 147 -16.00 2.52 7.23
CA ARG A 147 -16.07 3.42 8.40
C ARG A 147 -17.02 2.95 9.50
N GLU A 148 -18.13 2.31 9.15
CA GLU A 148 -19.16 1.85 10.09
C GLU A 148 -18.72 0.63 10.92
N TYR A 149 -17.67 -0.06 10.50
CA TYR A 149 -17.22 -1.30 11.10
C TYR A 149 -16.11 -1.04 12.12
N ASN A 150 -16.10 -1.85 13.17
CA ASN A 150 -15.02 -1.80 14.15
C ASN A 150 -13.76 -2.51 13.64
N SER A 151 -12.63 -2.33 14.32
CA SER A 151 -11.35 -2.85 13.84
C SER A 151 -11.27 -4.37 13.73
N GLU A 152 -12.05 -5.13 14.50
CA GLU A 152 -12.13 -6.59 14.38
C GLU A 152 -12.87 -7.00 13.10
N GLU A 153 -13.97 -6.32 12.79
CA GLU A 153 -14.73 -6.51 11.55
C GLU A 153 -13.91 -6.14 10.31
N VAL A 154 -13.22 -5.00 10.35
CA VAL A 154 -12.29 -4.58 9.27
C VAL A 154 -11.17 -5.61 9.09
N SER A 155 -10.59 -6.10 10.19
CA SER A 155 -9.55 -7.13 10.16
C SER A 155 -10.07 -8.45 9.58
N GLY A 156 -11.30 -8.85 9.91
CA GLY A 156 -11.96 -10.02 9.36
C GLY A 156 -12.28 -9.87 7.87
N TYR A 157 -12.73 -8.68 7.45
CA TYR A 157 -12.95 -8.37 6.04
C TYR A 157 -11.67 -8.51 5.22
N LEU A 158 -10.53 -8.01 5.72
CA LEU A 158 -9.25 -8.18 5.03
C LEU A 158 -8.87 -9.66 4.92
N GLU A 159 -9.06 -10.45 5.98
CA GLU A 159 -8.81 -11.89 5.91
C GLU A 159 -9.66 -12.57 4.86
N TRP A 160 -10.98 -12.32 4.85
CA TRP A 160 -11.87 -12.82 3.83
C TRP A 160 -11.44 -12.37 2.42
N LEU A 161 -11.12 -11.08 2.22
CA LEU A 161 -10.68 -10.54 0.92
C LEU A 161 -9.47 -11.29 0.36
N PHE A 162 -8.43 -11.49 1.18
CA PHE A 162 -7.18 -12.09 0.72
C PHE A 162 -7.20 -13.62 0.72
N MET A 163 -8.04 -14.27 1.51
CA MET A 163 -7.98 -15.73 1.72
C MET A 163 -9.16 -16.49 1.13
N GLU A 164 -10.32 -15.87 0.99
CA GLU A 164 -11.59 -16.57 0.71
C GLU A 164 -12.39 -15.96 -0.44
N SER A 165 -12.31 -14.65 -0.65
CA SER A 165 -13.10 -13.94 -1.66
C SER A 165 -12.83 -14.42 -3.08
N GLU A 166 -13.76 -14.15 -3.99
CA GLU A 166 -13.60 -14.40 -5.42
C GLU A 166 -12.41 -13.62 -6.04
N TYR A 167 -12.03 -12.50 -5.43
CA TYR A 167 -10.92 -11.66 -5.90
C TYR A 167 -9.55 -12.26 -5.60
N ARG A 168 -9.42 -13.12 -4.59
CA ARG A 168 -8.14 -13.53 -3.97
C ARG A 168 -7.09 -14.06 -4.96
N SER A 169 -7.54 -14.72 -6.03
CA SER A 169 -6.68 -15.33 -7.04
C SER A 169 -6.17 -14.34 -8.08
N ASN A 170 -6.70 -13.11 -8.07
CA ASN A 170 -6.43 -12.12 -9.10
C ASN A 170 -6.34 -10.67 -8.57
N LEU A 171 -5.99 -10.51 -7.30
CA LEU A 171 -5.68 -9.20 -6.72
C LEU A 171 -4.40 -8.63 -7.35
N GLY A 172 -4.46 -7.36 -7.74
CA GLY A 172 -3.34 -6.59 -8.26
C GLY A 172 -2.78 -5.65 -7.20
N ILE A 173 -3.56 -4.63 -6.86
CA ILE A 173 -3.23 -3.68 -5.78
C ILE A 173 -4.37 -3.66 -4.78
N VAL A 174 -4.05 -3.73 -3.50
CA VAL A 174 -5.00 -3.44 -2.42
C VAL A 174 -4.48 -2.25 -1.64
N SER A 175 -5.25 -1.16 -1.65
CA SER A 175 -4.97 0.09 -0.98
C SER A 175 -5.81 0.21 0.28
N ILE A 176 -5.18 0.48 1.42
CA ILE A 176 -5.85 0.63 2.72
C ILE A 176 -5.56 2.04 3.24
N ASP A 177 -6.55 2.94 3.28
CA ASP A 177 -6.29 4.34 3.63
C ASP A 177 -5.97 4.57 5.13
N GLY A 178 -6.34 3.64 6.00
CA GLY A 178 -5.98 3.65 7.41
C GLY A 178 -5.47 2.30 7.89
N PHE A 179 -4.15 2.05 7.87
CA PHE A 179 -3.61 0.81 8.46
C PHE A 179 -3.92 0.68 9.95
N VAL A 180 -4.08 1.81 10.65
CA VAL A 180 -4.38 1.85 12.09
C VAL A 180 -5.79 1.36 12.40
N ASP A 181 -6.74 1.52 11.47
CA ASP A 181 -8.15 1.16 11.68
C ASP A 181 -8.39 -0.35 11.56
N CYS A 182 -7.41 -1.09 11.05
CA CYS A 182 -7.45 -2.55 10.93
C CYS A 182 -7.11 -3.28 12.24
N MET A 183 -6.89 -2.55 13.33
CA MET A 183 -6.46 -3.08 14.63
C MET A 183 -7.05 -2.31 15.81
N LYS A 184 -7.11 -2.97 16.97
CA LYS A 184 -7.68 -2.43 18.21
C LYS A 184 -6.71 -1.44 18.87
N ASP A 185 -5.43 -1.79 18.97
CA ASP A 185 -4.39 -0.92 19.53
C ASP A 185 -3.12 -0.92 18.69
N PHE A 186 -2.91 0.16 17.93
CA PHE A 186 -1.69 0.37 17.14
C PHE A 186 -0.42 0.62 17.97
N ASN A 187 -0.54 0.75 19.29
CA ASN A 187 0.58 0.76 20.23
C ASN A 187 0.81 -0.61 20.90
N SER A 188 -0.04 -1.62 20.65
CA SER A 188 0.23 -2.98 21.09
C SER A 188 1.32 -3.59 20.21
N LEU A 189 2.46 -3.94 20.83
CA LEU A 189 3.59 -4.54 20.12
C LEU A 189 3.22 -5.88 19.49
N SER A 190 2.51 -6.73 20.23
CA SER A 190 2.09 -8.06 19.76
C SER A 190 1.10 -7.95 18.60
N GLU A 191 0.10 -7.09 18.72
CA GLU A 191 -0.90 -6.86 17.67
C GLU A 191 -0.27 -6.28 16.41
N SER A 192 0.65 -5.32 16.57
CA SER A 192 1.43 -4.73 15.48
C SER A 192 2.27 -5.76 14.73
N ILE A 193 2.92 -6.67 15.46
CA ILE A 193 3.70 -7.77 14.86
C ILE A 193 2.78 -8.71 14.08
N GLU A 194 1.65 -9.11 14.68
CA GLU A 194 0.74 -10.07 14.07
C GLU A 194 0.06 -9.51 12.82
N PHE A 195 -0.45 -8.30 12.88
CA PHE A 195 -1.04 -7.63 11.72
C PHE A 195 -0.03 -7.47 10.59
N THR A 196 1.21 -7.06 10.89
CA THR A 196 2.27 -6.97 9.87
C THR A 196 2.57 -8.33 9.23
N LYS A 197 2.61 -9.41 10.02
CA LYS A 197 2.79 -10.78 9.48
C LYS A 197 1.62 -11.20 8.59
N ARG A 198 0.39 -10.86 8.96
CA ARG A 198 -0.81 -11.11 8.14
C ARG A 198 -0.72 -10.41 6.80
N LEU A 199 -0.37 -9.12 6.75
CA LEU A 199 -0.15 -8.39 5.49
C LEU A 199 0.95 -9.02 4.62
N MET A 200 2.05 -9.49 5.24
CA MET A 200 3.12 -10.19 4.52
C MET A 200 2.63 -11.51 3.92
N ARG A 201 1.83 -12.27 4.67
CA ARG A 201 1.20 -13.51 4.19
C ARG A 201 0.22 -13.23 3.05
N TYR A 202 -0.65 -12.24 3.20
CA TYR A 202 -1.65 -11.84 2.21
C TYR A 202 -1.02 -11.46 0.87
N SER A 203 -0.08 -10.51 0.87
CA SER A 203 0.65 -10.11 -0.34
C SER A 203 1.38 -11.32 -0.96
N SER A 204 2.09 -12.11 -0.16
CA SER A 204 2.88 -13.26 -0.64
C SER A 204 2.04 -14.37 -1.28
N LEU A 205 0.86 -14.68 -0.73
CA LEU A 205 -0.01 -15.75 -1.21
C LEU A 205 -0.84 -15.32 -2.42
N THR A 206 -1.41 -14.11 -2.37
CA THR A 206 -2.25 -13.59 -3.46
C THR A 206 -1.44 -13.01 -4.62
N LYS A 207 -0.13 -12.83 -4.43
CA LYS A 207 0.75 -12.11 -5.36
C LYS A 207 0.21 -10.72 -5.70
N SER A 208 -0.46 -10.07 -4.75
CA SER A 208 -0.88 -8.69 -4.84
C SER A 208 0.17 -7.75 -4.22
N HIS A 209 0.13 -6.49 -4.60
CA HIS A 209 0.83 -5.43 -3.89
C HIS A 209 -0.13 -4.80 -2.89
N ILE A 210 0.28 -4.67 -1.63
CA ILE A 210 -0.51 -3.98 -0.61
C ILE A 210 0.11 -2.61 -0.38
N THR A 211 -0.68 -1.56 -0.45
CA THR A 211 -0.26 -0.21 -0.07
C THR A 211 -1.25 0.38 0.91
N GLY A 212 -0.87 1.46 1.57
CA GLY A 212 -1.77 2.12 2.48
C GLY A 212 -1.15 3.32 3.15
N VAL A 213 -1.97 4.00 3.94
CA VAL A 213 -1.62 5.28 4.55
C VAL A 213 -1.47 5.14 6.07
N LEU A 214 -0.52 5.91 6.63
CA LEU A 214 -0.28 5.97 8.06
C LEU A 214 0.14 7.39 8.46
N HIS A 215 -0.48 7.95 9.49
CA HIS A 215 -0.12 9.27 10.01
C HIS A 215 1.27 9.27 10.65
N LEU A 216 1.90 10.44 10.71
CA LEU A 216 3.12 10.64 11.48
C LEU A 216 2.82 10.82 12.99
N ASN A 217 3.80 10.54 13.84
CA ASN A 217 3.75 10.99 15.23
C ASN A 217 3.85 12.52 15.28
N PRO A 218 3.18 13.19 16.22
CA PRO A 218 3.32 14.64 16.39
C PRO A 218 4.79 15.05 16.49
N ASN A 219 5.19 16.06 15.70
CA ASN A 219 6.56 16.59 15.65
C ASN A 219 7.64 15.57 15.26
N SER A 220 7.33 14.55 14.46
CA SER A 220 8.29 13.53 14.05
C SER A 220 8.01 12.93 12.67
N ASP A 221 9.07 12.71 11.87
CA ASP A 221 8.99 11.94 10.62
C ASP A 221 8.80 10.41 10.85
N LYS A 222 8.60 9.96 12.10
CA LYS A 222 8.30 8.57 12.44
C LYS A 222 6.81 8.28 12.22
N ALA A 223 6.54 7.14 11.57
CA ALA A 223 5.17 6.62 11.45
C ALA A 223 4.57 6.35 12.84
N ARG A 224 3.25 6.52 12.98
CA ARG A 224 2.54 6.46 14.25
C ARG A 224 2.61 5.08 14.92
N GLY A 225 2.92 5.09 16.22
CA GLY A 225 2.87 3.92 17.10
C GLY A 225 3.87 2.78 16.81
N HIS A 226 3.65 1.64 17.49
CA HIS A 226 4.42 0.42 17.27
C HIS A 226 4.18 -0.16 15.88
N LEU A 227 2.93 -0.07 15.38
CA LEU A 227 2.58 -0.45 14.03
C LEU A 227 3.48 0.25 13.00
N GLY A 228 3.55 1.59 13.05
CA GLY A 228 4.33 2.37 12.11
C GLY A 228 5.81 1.98 12.11
N THR A 229 6.36 1.65 13.28
CA THR A 229 7.76 1.21 13.41
C THR A 229 8.00 -0.18 12.83
N ILE A 230 7.09 -1.14 13.05
CA ILE A 230 7.24 -2.53 12.59
C ILE A 230 6.92 -2.64 11.10
N LEU A 231 5.80 -2.07 10.66
CA LEU A 231 5.34 -2.14 9.29
C LEU A 231 6.33 -1.47 8.33
N GLN A 232 6.83 -0.27 8.66
CA GLN A 232 7.80 0.42 7.82
C GLN A 232 9.08 -0.40 7.61
N GLN A 233 9.47 -1.26 8.56
CA GLN A 233 10.63 -2.14 8.43
C GLN A 233 10.38 -3.29 7.45
N LYS A 234 9.12 -3.66 7.22
CA LYS A 234 8.72 -4.71 6.29
C LYS A 234 8.31 -4.18 4.92
N CYS A 235 7.89 -2.92 4.79
CA CYS A 235 7.59 -2.31 3.50
C CYS A 235 8.80 -2.32 2.55
N GLU A 236 8.58 -2.63 1.27
CA GLU A 236 9.61 -2.49 0.24
C GLU A 236 9.91 -1.02 -0.07
N THR A 237 8.88 -0.17 0.00
CA THR A 237 8.94 1.27 -0.23
C THR A 237 8.17 2.00 0.86
N VAL A 238 8.79 3.00 1.45
CA VAL A 238 8.18 3.92 2.43
C VAL A 238 8.27 5.32 1.84
N VAL A 239 7.12 5.89 1.54
CA VAL A 239 6.99 7.24 0.99
C VAL A 239 6.58 8.19 2.11
N ILE A 240 7.24 9.34 2.18
CA ILE A 240 6.80 10.46 3.02
C ILE A 240 6.26 11.57 2.13
N ILE A 241 5.10 12.10 2.48
CA ILE A 241 4.51 13.29 1.85
C ILE A 241 4.40 14.41 2.89
N LYS A 242 4.87 15.60 2.53
CA LYS A 242 4.90 16.79 3.39
C LYS A 242 4.12 17.91 2.74
N ASP A 243 3.28 18.60 3.52
CA ASP A 243 2.59 19.81 3.08
C ASP A 243 3.57 20.98 2.99
N MET A 244 3.65 21.62 1.83
CA MET A 244 4.49 22.80 1.59
C MET A 244 3.65 24.07 1.41
N GLY A 245 2.38 24.04 1.80
CA GLY A 245 1.42 25.14 1.61
C GLY A 245 0.60 24.91 0.36
N GLU A 246 1.06 25.39 -0.80
CA GLU A 246 0.28 25.27 -2.05
C GLU A 246 0.39 23.88 -2.71
N TYR A 247 1.51 23.19 -2.50
CA TYR A 247 1.81 21.87 -3.03
C TYR A 247 2.24 20.93 -1.91
N SER A 248 2.33 19.63 -2.20
CA SER A 248 2.96 18.65 -1.30
C SER A 248 4.21 18.06 -1.93
N MET A 249 5.26 17.90 -1.14
CA MET A 249 6.50 17.22 -1.57
C MET A 249 6.44 15.74 -1.20
N VAL A 250 6.71 14.87 -2.18
CA VAL A 250 6.72 13.41 -2.05
C VAL A 250 8.15 12.92 -2.12
N THR A 251 8.58 12.12 -1.14
CA THR A 251 9.95 11.60 -1.06
C THR A 251 9.96 10.11 -0.75
N CYS A 252 10.81 9.36 -1.45
CA CYS A 252 11.11 7.97 -1.13
C CYS A 252 12.01 7.89 0.13
N GLN A 253 11.42 7.86 1.32
CA GLN A 253 12.18 7.77 2.57
C GLN A 253 12.97 6.45 2.65
N ARG A 254 12.37 5.33 2.23
CA ARG A 254 13.01 4.01 2.22
C ARG A 254 12.62 3.24 0.97
N GLY A 255 13.59 2.51 0.40
CA GLY A 255 13.38 1.59 -0.70
C GLY A 255 14.33 0.40 -0.54
N ARG A 256 13.85 -0.84 -0.73
CA ARG A 256 14.74 -2.03 -0.82
C ARG A 256 15.57 -2.00 -2.10
N GLY A 257 15.07 -1.37 -3.15
CA GLY A 257 15.80 -1.05 -4.38
C GLY A 257 16.27 0.39 -4.42
N LYS A 258 16.70 0.84 -5.61
CA LYS A 258 16.99 2.24 -5.85
C LYS A 258 15.73 3.09 -5.64
N LYS A 259 15.89 4.20 -4.93
CA LYS A 259 14.83 5.16 -4.63
C LYS A 259 14.46 5.95 -5.88
N PHE A 260 13.18 6.24 -6.06
CA PHE A 260 12.72 7.23 -7.02
C PHE A 260 13.07 8.64 -6.53
N LYS A 261 13.23 9.58 -7.48
CA LYS A 261 13.53 10.99 -7.18
C LYS A 261 12.34 11.65 -6.48
N PRO A 262 12.55 12.55 -5.51
CA PRO A 262 11.43 13.28 -4.94
C PRO A 262 10.73 14.12 -6.03
N PHE A 263 9.43 14.31 -5.87
CA PHE A 263 8.56 15.07 -6.78
C PHE A 263 7.49 15.80 -5.99
N THR A 264 6.81 16.75 -6.61
CA THR A 264 5.73 17.52 -5.99
C THR A 264 4.38 17.19 -6.60
N ILE A 265 3.31 17.35 -5.81
CA ILE A 265 1.94 17.27 -6.32
C ILE A 265 1.15 18.52 -5.95
N ARG A 266 0.27 18.94 -6.86
CA ARG A 266 -0.76 19.96 -6.64
C ARG A 266 -2.14 19.35 -6.88
N ILE A 267 -3.18 20.12 -6.52
CA ILE A 267 -4.58 19.79 -6.76
C ILE A 267 -5.10 20.85 -7.73
N ASP A 268 -5.73 20.43 -8.82
CA ASP A 268 -6.34 21.33 -9.81
C ASP A 268 -7.75 21.81 -9.37
N ASP A 269 -8.36 22.65 -10.21
CA ASP A 269 -9.68 23.22 -9.98
C ASP A 269 -10.81 22.17 -10.03
N GLU A 270 -10.55 20.99 -10.61
CA GLU A 270 -11.46 19.84 -10.63
C GLU A 270 -11.28 18.91 -9.42
N TRP A 271 -10.45 19.31 -8.45
CA TRP A 271 -10.09 18.52 -7.28
C TRP A 271 -9.34 17.22 -7.61
N LEU A 272 -8.57 17.22 -8.71
CA LEU A 272 -7.74 16.10 -9.13
C LEU A 272 -6.25 16.38 -8.85
N PRO A 273 -5.49 15.38 -8.37
CA PRO A 273 -4.07 15.53 -8.15
C PRO A 273 -3.26 15.38 -9.44
N TYR A 274 -2.19 16.14 -9.56
CA TYR A 274 -1.20 15.98 -10.64
C TYR A 274 0.22 16.20 -10.12
N VAL A 275 1.21 15.60 -10.79
CA VAL A 275 2.63 15.90 -10.55
C VAL A 275 2.93 17.28 -11.09
N SER A 276 3.45 18.15 -10.24
CA SER A 276 3.78 19.54 -10.57
C SER A 276 5.28 19.76 -10.71
N ASP A 277 5.66 20.88 -11.31
CA ASP A 277 7.06 21.32 -11.45
C ASP A 277 7.50 22.28 -10.33
N ASP A 278 6.91 22.17 -9.13
CA ASP A 278 7.33 22.98 -7.98
C ASP A 278 8.73 22.56 -7.49
N ASP A 279 9.43 23.47 -6.81
CA ASP A 279 10.79 23.23 -6.34
C ASP A 279 10.86 22.05 -5.34
N VAL A 280 11.61 21.03 -5.72
CA VAL A 280 11.96 19.91 -4.84
C VAL A 280 13.13 20.33 -3.96
N MET A 281 12.83 20.90 -2.79
CA MET A 281 13.84 21.31 -1.81
C MET A 281 14.51 20.09 -1.15
N GLU A 282 15.56 19.53 -1.77
CA GLU A 282 16.46 18.62 -1.08
C GLU A 282 17.35 19.41 -0.11
N ASN A 283 17.07 19.29 1.19
CA ASN A 283 17.90 19.80 2.30
C ASN A 283 18.13 21.32 2.38
N GLY A 284 17.08 22.13 2.23
CA GLY A 284 17.11 23.53 2.71
C GLY A 284 18.13 24.45 2.04
N ILE A 285 18.63 24.10 0.85
CA ILE A 285 19.45 24.98 0.03
C ILE A 285 18.68 25.25 -1.26
N VAL A 286 18.20 26.49 -1.39
CA VAL A 286 17.66 27.01 -2.64
C VAL A 286 18.79 26.99 -3.67
N PRO A 287 18.63 26.36 -4.85
CA PRO A 287 19.51 26.65 -5.96
C PRO A 287 19.26 28.11 -6.33
N ILE A 288 20.26 28.96 -6.10
CA ILE A 288 20.24 30.35 -6.56
C ILE A 288 19.97 30.30 -8.06
N LYS A 289 18.77 30.72 -8.48
CA LYS A 289 18.51 31.02 -9.89
C LYS A 289 19.59 32.01 -10.32
N LYS A 290 20.49 31.58 -11.22
CA LYS A 290 21.31 32.54 -11.97
C LYS A 290 20.33 33.43 -12.70
N VAL A 291 20.20 34.66 -12.23
CA VAL A 291 19.61 35.73 -13.02
C VAL A 291 20.71 36.11 -14.00
N ASP A 292 20.54 35.69 -15.26
CA ASP A 292 21.37 36.20 -16.35
C ASP A 292 21.04 37.70 -16.51
N PHE A 293 22.05 38.54 -16.30
CA PHE A 293 22.09 39.93 -16.76
C PHE A 293 23.21 40.06 -17.79
#